data_AF-A0A2H5WAI7-F1
#
_entry.id   AF-A0A2H5WAI7-F1
#
_cell.length_a   1.000
_cell.length_b   1.000
_cell.length_c   1.000
_cell.angle_alpha   90.00
_cell.angle_beta   90.00
_cell.angle_gamma   90.00
#
_symmetry.space_group_name_H-M   'P 1'
#
loop_
_entity.id
_entity.type
_entity.pdbx_description
1 polymer ?
#
loop_
_entity_poly.entity_id
_entity_poly.type
_entity_poly.pdbx_seq_one_letter_code
_entity_poly.pdbx_strand_id
1 'polypeptide(L)'
;MPAQALEEAVHRFGPIGLAVVWIHRVAPEAPWVVARYVGTAATPGHYFHVLGSATDDPSRPDPGRRTRFDALPNLQYHEVILGFMRTPRGTRWLTDEEICQGVLRAIDSGADRWIVGTVEPWSDHP
;
A
#
# COMPACT_ATOMS: atom_id res chain seq x y z
N MET A 1 -19.81 -10.92 -0.58
CA MET A 1 -18.85 -10.23 -1.48
C MET A 1 -18.13 -9.14 -0.68
N PRO A 2 -16.82 -8.88 -0.88
CA PRO A 2 -16.05 -7.95 -0.04
C PRO A 2 -16.64 -6.52 0.04
N ALA A 3 -17.32 -6.07 -1.02
CA ALA A 3 -18.02 -4.77 -1.03
C ALA A 3 -19.14 -4.66 0.03
N GLN A 4 -19.87 -5.75 0.30
CA GLN A 4 -20.98 -5.73 1.25
C GLN A 4 -20.48 -5.52 2.69
N ALA A 5 -19.40 -6.20 3.08
CA ALA A 5 -18.82 -6.03 4.42
C ALA A 5 -18.25 -4.62 4.64
N LEU A 6 -17.67 -4.01 3.60
CA LEU A 6 -17.19 -2.62 3.65
C LEU A 6 -18.34 -1.62 3.78
N GLU A 7 -19.42 -1.84 3.03
CA GLU A 7 -20.62 -1.01 3.11
C GLU A 7 -21.28 -1.09 4.49
N GLU A 8 -21.45 -2.29 5.03
CA GLU A 8 -21.96 -2.49 6.40
C GLU A 8 -21.06 -1.82 7.45
N ALA A 9 -19.73 -1.92 7.31
CA ALA A 9 -18.78 -1.28 8.21
C ALA A 9 -18.89 0.25 8.15
N VAL A 10 -18.94 0.84 6.95
CA VAL A 10 -19.09 2.30 6.79
C VAL A 10 -20.43 2.79 7.32
N HIS A 11 -21.51 2.02 7.11
CA HIS A 11 -22.82 2.37 7.64
C HIS A 11 -22.85 2.33 9.18
N ARG A 12 -22.09 1.43 9.79
CA ARG A 12 -22.06 1.25 11.25
C ARG A 12 -21.10 2.20 11.97
N PHE A 13 -19.94 2.48 11.36
CA PHE A 13 -18.83 3.17 12.03
C PHE A 13 -18.46 4.51 11.37
N GLY A 14 -19.09 4.85 10.25
CA GLY A 14 -18.73 6.00 9.44
C GLY A 14 -17.60 5.70 8.45
N PRO A 15 -17.15 6.72 7.68
CA PRO A 15 -16.12 6.56 6.66
C PRO A 15 -14.79 6.05 7.24
N ILE A 16 -14.07 5.22 6.47
CA ILE A 16 -12.77 4.70 6.90
C ILE A 16 -11.75 5.84 6.81
N GLY A 17 -11.28 6.34 7.97
CA GLY A 17 -10.31 7.44 8.02
C GLY A 17 -8.88 7.03 7.62
N LEU A 18 -8.52 5.77 7.84
CA LEU A 18 -7.23 5.21 7.46
C LEU A 18 -7.38 3.74 7.07
N ALA A 19 -6.84 3.35 5.93
CA ALA A 19 -6.80 1.98 5.45
C ALA A 19 -5.36 1.56 5.14
N VAL A 20 -4.95 0.41 5.66
CA VAL A 20 -3.72 -0.30 5.25
C VAL A 20 -4.15 -1.49 4.40
N VAL A 21 -3.77 -1.49 3.13
CA VAL A 21 -4.24 -2.49 2.16
C VAL A 21 -3.05 -3.25 1.61
N TRP A 22 -2.95 -4.52 2.02
CA TRP A 22 -1.96 -5.48 1.52
C TRP A 22 -2.69 -6.67 0.90
N ILE A 23 -2.91 -6.64 -0.42
CA ILE A 23 -3.66 -7.68 -1.13
C ILE A 23 -2.80 -8.27 -2.23
N HIS A 24 -2.55 -9.58 -2.14
CA HIS A 24 -1.81 -10.32 -3.15
C HIS A 24 -2.66 -10.65 -4.38
N ARG A 25 -2.01 -11.21 -5.41
CA ARG A 25 -2.49 -11.42 -6.80
C ARG A 25 -3.87 -12.09 -6.99
N VAL A 26 -4.46 -12.67 -5.96
CA VAL A 26 -5.73 -13.39 -6.02
C VAL A 26 -6.96 -12.47 -6.19
N ALA A 27 -6.83 -11.17 -5.91
CA ALA A 27 -7.93 -10.22 -6.03
C ALA A 27 -7.44 -8.84 -6.49
N PRO A 28 -7.04 -8.68 -7.77
CA PRO A 28 -6.41 -7.45 -8.27
C PRO A 28 -7.31 -6.20 -8.17
N GLU A 29 -8.64 -6.37 -8.20
CA GLU A 29 -9.58 -5.25 -8.06
C GLU A 29 -9.89 -4.89 -6.59
N ALA A 30 -9.55 -5.73 -5.63
CA ALA A 30 -9.92 -5.50 -4.24
C ALA A 30 -9.30 -4.21 -3.64
N PRO A 31 -8.04 -3.83 -3.94
CA PRO A 31 -7.50 -2.53 -3.53
C PRO A 31 -8.37 -1.36 -4.02
N TRP A 32 -8.82 -1.44 -5.29
CA TRP A 32 -9.69 -0.41 -5.86
C TRP A 32 -11.08 -0.37 -5.20
N VAL A 33 -11.64 -1.54 -4.88
CA VAL A 33 -12.91 -1.61 -4.16
C VAL A 33 -12.80 -0.93 -2.80
N VAL A 34 -11.75 -1.20 -2.02
CA VAL A 34 -11.54 -0.60 -0.69
C VAL A 34 -11.41 0.92 -0.80
N ALA A 35 -10.67 1.43 -1.79
CA ALA A 35 -10.46 2.86 -1.97
C ALA A 35 -11.75 3.68 -2.09
N ARG A 36 -12.84 3.10 -2.60
CA ARG A 36 -14.14 3.77 -2.69
C ARG A 36 -14.82 4.01 -1.33
N TYR A 37 -14.39 3.31 -0.28
CA TYR A 37 -14.96 3.39 1.07
C TYR A 37 -14.05 4.16 2.06
N VAL A 38 -12.88 4.62 1.61
CA VAL A 38 -11.94 5.40 2.43
C VAL A 38 -12.29 6.89 2.34
N GLY A 39 -12.47 7.52 3.49
CA GLY A 39 -12.79 8.93 3.60
C GLY A 39 -14.05 9.35 2.85
N THR A 40 -14.15 10.66 2.62
CA THR A 40 -15.20 11.30 1.83
C THR A 40 -14.60 12.47 1.06
N ALA A 41 -15.33 13.03 0.09
CA ALA A 41 -14.86 14.23 -0.62
C ALA A 41 -14.66 15.45 0.31
N ALA A 42 -15.39 15.51 1.44
CA ALA A 42 -15.26 16.59 2.42
C ALA A 42 -14.15 16.34 3.44
N THR A 43 -13.82 15.08 3.69
CA THR A 43 -12.78 14.67 4.65
C THR A 43 -12.05 13.46 4.06
N PRO A 44 -10.99 13.70 3.26
CA PRO A 44 -10.23 12.62 2.65
C PRO A 44 -9.60 11.72 3.70
N GLY A 45 -9.66 10.41 3.48
CA GLY A 45 -9.01 9.40 4.34
C GLY A 45 -7.63 9.02 3.80
N HIS A 46 -6.80 8.39 4.63
CA HIS A 46 -5.48 7.93 4.21
C HIS A 46 -5.52 6.49 3.70
N TYR A 47 -5.04 6.25 2.49
CA TYR A 47 -4.95 4.92 1.89
C TYR A 47 -3.49 4.52 1.74
N PHE A 48 -3.01 3.62 2.59
CA PHE A 48 -1.66 3.04 2.52
C PHE A 48 -1.70 1.72 1.74
N HIS A 49 -1.21 1.75 0.51
CA HIS A 49 -1.10 0.57 -0.33
C HIS A 49 0.22 -0.13 -0.10
N VAL A 50 0.18 -1.31 0.52
CA VAL A 50 1.37 -2.14 0.72
C VAL A 50 1.62 -2.97 -0.52
N LEU A 51 2.75 -2.71 -1.17
CA LEU A 51 3.16 -3.22 -2.46
C LEU A 51 4.42 -4.09 -2.30
N GLY A 52 4.55 -5.14 -3.10
CA GLY A 52 5.76 -5.95 -3.12
C GLY A 52 6.90 -5.26 -3.87
N SER A 53 8.12 -5.75 -3.68
CA SER A 53 9.34 -5.27 -4.35
C SER A 53 9.20 -5.22 -5.87
N ALA A 54 8.50 -6.20 -6.46
CA ALA A 54 8.22 -6.28 -7.91
C ALA A 54 7.45 -5.08 -8.47
N THR A 55 6.87 -4.24 -7.62
CA THR A 55 6.24 -2.99 -8.04
C THR A 55 7.26 -1.90 -8.40
N ASP A 56 8.49 -2.02 -7.91
CA ASP A 56 9.61 -1.15 -8.28
C ASP A 56 10.55 -1.81 -9.30
N ASP A 57 10.13 -2.94 -9.89
CA ASP A 57 10.86 -3.59 -10.98
C ASP A 57 10.89 -2.64 -12.20
N PRO A 58 12.07 -2.13 -12.59
CA PRO A 58 12.18 -1.19 -13.70
C PRO A 58 11.77 -1.80 -15.06
N SER A 59 11.67 -3.13 -15.16
CA SER A 59 11.19 -3.82 -16.35
C SER A 59 9.66 -3.89 -16.46
N ARG A 60 8.92 -3.53 -15.39
CA ARG A 60 7.45 -3.61 -15.32
C ARG A 60 6.83 -2.34 -14.74
N PRO A 61 7.00 -1.18 -15.41
CA PRO A 61 6.42 0.06 -14.94
C PRO A 61 4.88 -0.01 -14.94
N ASP A 62 4.26 0.47 -13.87
CA ASP A 62 2.81 0.64 -13.77
C ASP A 62 2.48 2.12 -13.46
N PRO A 63 2.65 3.01 -14.45
CA PRO A 63 2.44 4.45 -14.26
C PRO A 63 0.96 4.80 -14.04
N GLY A 64 0.05 3.89 -14.41
CA GLY A 64 -1.40 4.11 -14.34
C GLY A 64 -1.96 3.98 -12.93
N ARG A 65 -1.35 3.15 -12.06
CA ARG A 65 -1.86 2.91 -10.70
C ARG A 65 -1.95 4.18 -9.87
N ARG A 66 -0.83 4.89 -9.69
CA ARG A 66 -0.78 6.14 -8.90
C ARG A 66 -1.82 7.14 -9.40
N THR A 67 -1.84 7.37 -10.72
CA THR A 67 -2.81 8.25 -11.39
C THR A 67 -4.27 7.85 -11.12
N ARG A 68 -4.58 6.54 -11.16
CA ARG A 68 -5.93 6.01 -10.92
C ARG A 68 -6.39 6.29 -9.48
N PHE A 69 -5.52 6.13 -8.48
CA PHE A 69 -5.85 6.40 -7.08
C PHE A 69 -5.87 7.90 -6.76
N ASP A 70 -4.92 8.68 -7.29
CA ASP A 70 -4.89 10.14 -7.09
C ASP A 70 -6.11 10.85 -7.71
N ALA A 71 -6.79 10.23 -8.67
CA ALA A 71 -8.05 10.73 -9.23
C ALA A 71 -9.26 10.61 -8.27
N LEU A 72 -9.12 9.91 -7.14
CA LEU A 72 -10.19 9.75 -6.15
C LEU A 72 -10.13 10.90 -5.13
N PRO A 73 -11.15 11.79 -5.09
CA PRO A 73 -11.12 12.95 -4.19
C PRO A 73 -11.35 12.60 -2.72
N ASN A 74 -11.78 11.36 -2.44
CA ASN A 74 -12.12 10.90 -1.09
C ASN A 74 -10.93 10.36 -0.29
N LEU A 75 -9.74 10.27 -0.89
CA LEU A 75 -8.56 9.72 -0.22
C LEU A 75 -7.27 10.44 -0.58
N GLN A 76 -6.27 10.25 0.27
CA GLN A 76 -4.87 10.52 0.02
C GLN A 76 -4.16 9.17 -0.17
N TYR A 77 -3.51 8.99 -1.31
CA TYR A 77 -2.91 7.71 -1.68
C TYR A 77 -1.42 7.69 -1.34
N HIS A 78 -1.03 6.70 -0.55
CA HIS A 78 0.33 6.47 -0.09
C HIS A 78 0.81 5.09 -0.52
N GLU A 79 2.01 4.99 -1.07
CA GLU A 79 2.62 3.72 -1.44
C GLU A 79 3.64 3.27 -0.40
N VAL A 80 3.48 2.06 0.12
CA VAL A 80 4.46 1.41 1.00
C VAL A 80 5.04 0.22 0.25
N ILE A 81 6.28 0.37 -0.24
CA ILE A 81 6.95 -0.63 -1.07
C ILE A 81 7.84 -1.49 -0.16
N LEU A 82 7.56 -2.80 -0.13
CA LEU A 82 8.34 -3.78 0.59
C LEU A 82 9.52 -4.23 -0.25
N GLY A 83 10.73 -3.87 0.17
CA GLY A 83 11.97 -4.30 -0.45
C GLY A 83 12.56 -5.57 0.19
N PHE A 84 13.88 -5.62 0.22
CA PHE A 84 14.67 -6.65 0.87
C PHE A 84 15.74 -6.02 1.78
N MET A 85 16.40 -6.82 2.60
CA MET A 85 17.47 -6.37 3.48
C MET A 85 18.81 -6.94 3.01
N ARG A 86 19.84 -6.09 3.03
CA ARG A 86 21.23 -6.53 2.85
C ARG A 86 21.78 -7.05 4.17
N THR A 87 22.54 -8.12 4.08
CA THR A 87 23.23 -8.77 5.18
C THR A 87 24.70 -8.96 4.79
N PRO A 88 25.60 -9.25 5.75
CA PRO A 88 26.97 -9.61 5.42
C PRO A 88 27.12 -10.84 4.50
N ARG A 89 26.07 -11.66 4.34
CA ARG A 89 26.08 -12.89 3.55
C ARG A 89 25.27 -12.80 2.25
N GLY A 90 24.80 -11.60 1.86
CA GLY A 90 23.92 -11.40 0.71
C GLY A 90 22.62 -10.72 1.10
N THR A 91 21.51 -11.04 0.45
CA THR A 91 20.21 -10.44 0.71
C THR A 91 19.20 -11.41 1.29
N ARG A 92 18.19 -10.88 1.96
CA ARG A 92 17.06 -11.66 2.47
C ARG A 92 15.77 -10.88 2.40
N TRP A 93 14.66 -11.60 2.41
CA TRP A 93 13.34 -11.04 2.61
C TRP A 93 13.22 -10.33 3.96
N LEU A 94 12.34 -9.33 4.00
CA LEU A 94 11.91 -8.68 5.24
C LEU A 94 11.19 -9.70 6.13
N THR A 95 11.38 -9.56 7.43
CA THR A 95 10.59 -10.26 8.45
C THR A 95 9.24 -9.55 8.63
N ASP A 96 8.26 -10.27 9.19
CA ASP A 96 6.95 -9.69 9.52
C ASP A 96 7.09 -8.46 10.44
N GLU A 97 8.02 -8.51 11.40
CA GLU A 97 8.31 -7.38 12.29
C GLU A 97 8.83 -6.16 11.53
N GLU A 98 9.78 -6.36 10.61
CA GLU A 98 10.31 -5.28 9.77
C GLU A 98 9.23 -4.68 8.85
N ILE A 99 8.34 -5.52 8.31
CA ILE A 99 7.19 -5.08 7.51
C ILE A 99 6.25 -4.24 8.37
N CYS A 100 5.82 -4.75 9.53
CA CYS A 100 4.91 -4.04 10.43
C CYS A 100 5.50 -2.70 10.88
N GLN A 101 6.75 -2.68 11.35
CA GLN A 101 7.43 -1.45 11.77
C GLN A 101 7.63 -0.48 10.60
N GLY A 102 7.90 -0.99 9.40
CA GLY A 102 8.02 -0.20 8.19
C GLY A 102 6.71 0.49 7.81
N VAL A 103 5.60 -0.24 7.84
CA VAL A 103 4.26 0.27 7.56
C VAL A 103 3.84 1.31 8.60
N LEU A 104 4.07 1.05 9.89
CA LEU A 104 3.78 2.01 10.95
C LEU A 104 4.54 3.32 10.77
N ARG A 105 5.84 3.24 10.45
CA ARG A 105 6.63 4.45 10.15
C ARG A 105 6.15 5.20 8.91
N ALA A 106 5.66 4.48 7.90
CA ALA A 106 5.05 5.12 6.73
C ALA A 106 3.81 5.92 7.14
N ILE A 107 2.95 5.34 8.00
CA ILE A 107 1.77 6.00 8.55
C ILE A 107 2.15 7.25 9.34
N ASP A 108 3.10 7.14 10.26
CA ASP A 108 3.54 8.27 11.10
C ASP A 108 4.17 9.39 10.26
N SER A 109 4.86 9.05 9.17
CA SER A 109 5.48 10.03 8.28
C SER A 109 4.49 10.77 7.38
N GLY A 110 3.36 10.14 7.04
CA GLY A 110 2.42 10.62 6.03
C GLY A 110 3.01 10.71 4.61
N ALA A 111 4.16 10.07 4.34
CA ALA A 111 4.81 10.17 3.05
C ALA A 111 3.99 9.51 1.93
N ASP A 112 3.92 10.17 0.78
CA ASP A 112 3.29 9.66 -0.44
C ASP A 112 3.90 8.35 -0.94
N ARG A 113 5.19 8.14 -0.68
CA ARG A 113 5.92 6.94 -1.06
C ARG A 113 6.95 6.61 0.03
N TRP A 114 6.93 5.38 0.51
CA TRP A 114 7.80 4.87 1.55
C TRP A 114 8.35 3.50 1.17
N ILE A 115 9.65 3.29 1.34
CA ILE A 115 10.30 2.00 1.05
C ILE A 115 10.73 1.37 2.38
N VAL A 116 10.30 0.14 2.61
CA VAL A 116 10.75 -0.69 3.75
C VAL A 116 11.93 -1.55 3.27
N GLY A 117 13.10 -1.34 3.86
CA GLY A 117 14.34 -2.00 3.41
C GLY A 117 14.98 -1.28 2.22
N THR A 118 15.47 -2.04 1.24
CA THR A 118 15.98 -1.52 -0.03
C THR A 118 15.35 -2.25 -1.22
N VAL A 119 15.19 -1.54 -2.32
CA VAL A 119 14.72 -2.08 -3.61
C VAL A 119 15.81 -2.03 -4.68
N GLU A 120 16.93 -1.35 -4.38
CA GLU A 120 18.07 -1.20 -5.28
C GLU A 120 19.39 -1.74 -4.71
N PRO A 121 20.29 -2.25 -5.58
CA PRO A 121 20.03 -2.52 -7.00
C PRO A 121 19.11 -3.74 -7.15
N TRP A 122 18.26 -3.74 -8.18
CA TRP A 122 17.33 -4.84 -8.44
C TRP A 122 18.05 -6.20 -8.61
N SER A 123 19.31 -6.20 -9.05
CA SER A 123 20.15 -7.40 -9.16
C SER A 123 20.33 -8.16 -7.84
N ASP A 124 20.15 -7.49 -6.71
CA ASP A 124 20.34 -8.05 -5.37
C ASP A 124 19.02 -8.57 -4.78
N HIS A 125 17.92 -8.47 -5.53
CA HIS A 125 16.64 -9.03 -5.12
C HIS A 125 16.74 -10.57 -4.97
N PRO A 126 16.30 -11.17 -3.85
CA PRO A 126 16.36 -12.61 -3.61
C PRO A 126 15.56 -13.47 -4.59
#